data_AF-A0A7L4HEJ9-F1
#
_entry.id   AF-A0A7L4HEJ9-F1
#
_cell.length_a   1.000
_cell.length_b   1.000
_cell.length_c   1.000
_cell.angle_alpha   90.00
_cell.angle_beta   90.00
_cell.angle_gamma   90.00
#
_symmetry.space_group_name_H-M   'P 1'
#
loop_
_entity.id
_entity.type
_entity.pdbx_description
1 polymer ?
#
loop_
_entity_poly.entity_id
_entity_poly.type
_entity_poly.pdbx_seq_one_letter_code
_entity_poly.pdbx_strand_id
1 'polypeptide(L)'
;CFSAHLVNASYDEARSGCGRRRGGLAWLTGEPELRLLLGLLAEAAAGPAPSLFWVGLKRNASACTDEGHPLRGFSWEGGGGAAPREVPVALGRWAKEPVRSCLTDRCAGLHLAAAAPGGGPGWGWKE
;
A
#
# COMPACT_ATOMS: atom_id res chain seq x y z
N CYS A 1 -2.88 11.55 -10.41
CA CYS A 1 -1.94 12.32 -9.57
C CYS A 1 -1.85 11.69 -8.19
N PHE A 2 -0.69 11.77 -7.55
CA PHE A 2 -0.47 11.28 -6.18
C PHE A 2 -0.09 12.44 -5.27
N SER A 3 -0.46 12.35 -3.99
CA SER A 3 -0.02 13.26 -2.93
C SER A 3 0.19 12.48 -1.64
N ALA A 4 1.24 12.80 -0.88
CA ALA A 4 1.52 12.20 0.42
C ALA A 4 0.90 13.04 1.54
N HIS A 5 0.36 12.37 2.57
CA HIS A 5 -0.19 13.00 3.76
C HIS A 5 0.48 12.41 5.00
N LEU A 6 1.16 13.25 5.78
CA LEU A 6 1.99 12.83 6.92
C LEU A 6 1.24 12.78 8.26
N VAL A 7 -0.08 12.98 8.24
CA VAL A 7 -0.89 12.90 9.46
C VAL A 7 -0.95 11.44 9.93
N ASN A 8 -0.65 11.21 11.21
CA ASN A 8 -0.86 9.89 11.80
C ASN A 8 -2.35 9.64 11.95
N ALA A 9 -2.85 8.62 11.26
CA ALA A 9 -4.28 8.33 11.14
C ALA A 9 -4.50 6.83 10.95
N SER A 10 -5.65 6.34 11.39
CA SER A 10 -6.14 5.02 11.02
C SER A 10 -6.42 4.94 9.52
N TYR A 11 -6.56 3.71 9.00
CA TYR A 11 -6.89 3.48 7.59
C TYR A 11 -8.17 4.22 7.17
N ASP A 12 -9.23 4.12 7.98
CA ASP A 12 -10.52 4.73 7.67
C ASP A 12 -10.46 6.26 7.70
N GLU A 13 -9.70 6.85 8.62
CA GLU A 13 -9.46 8.29 8.66
C GLU A 13 -8.66 8.77 7.44
N ALA A 14 -7.62 8.02 7.04
CA ALA A 14 -6.84 8.32 5.84
C ALA A 14 -7.70 8.22 4.57
N ARG A 15 -8.51 7.16 4.44
CA ARG A 15 -9.49 6.99 3.37
C ARG A 15 -10.48 8.14 3.31
N SER A 16 -11.09 8.50 4.44
CA SER A 16 -12.02 9.63 4.54
C SER A 16 -11.34 10.95 4.17
N GLY A 17 -10.10 11.16 4.61
CA GLY A 17 -9.27 12.30 4.28
C GLY A 17 -9.02 12.45 2.78
N CYS A 18 -8.65 11.38 2.08
CA CYS A 18 -8.51 11.37 0.63
C CYS A 18 -9.86 11.58 -0.09
N GLY A 19 -10.94 10.98 0.41
CA GLY A 19 -12.30 11.16 -0.10
C GLY A 19 -12.78 12.61 -0.09
N ARG A 20 -12.53 13.32 1.02
CA ARG A 20 -12.84 14.77 1.15
C ARG A 20 -12.11 15.65 0.13
N ARG A 21 -11.00 15.16 -0.44
CA ARG A 21 -10.23 15.83 -1.49
C ARG A 21 -10.62 15.38 -2.91
N ARG A 22 -11.78 14.73 -3.05
CA ARG A 22 -12.29 14.15 -4.31
C ARG A 22 -11.36 13.10 -4.92
N GLY A 23 -10.66 12.35 -4.06
CA GLY A 23 -9.81 11.22 -4.44
C GLY A 23 -10.11 9.99 -3.60
N GLY A 24 -9.15 9.07 -3.56
CA GLY A 24 -9.16 7.88 -2.71
C GLY A 24 -7.74 7.56 -2.27
N LEU A 25 -7.59 6.52 -1.44
CA LEU A 25 -6.26 5.98 -1.17
C LEU A 25 -5.65 5.48 -2.49
N ALA A 26 -4.35 5.67 -2.64
CA ALA A 26 -3.64 5.34 -3.88
C ALA A 26 -3.71 3.83 -4.20
N TRP A 27 -3.87 3.50 -5.48
CA TRP A 27 -3.72 2.16 -6.02
C TRP A 27 -2.75 2.21 -7.20
N LEU A 28 -2.22 1.05 -7.60
CA LEU A 28 -1.15 0.96 -8.58
C LEU A 28 -1.48 -0.11 -9.64
N THR A 29 -1.14 0.19 -10.89
CA THR A 29 -1.27 -0.71 -12.04
C THR A 29 0.01 -1.51 -12.33
N GLY A 30 1.16 -1.03 -11.86
CA GLY A 30 2.43 -1.70 -12.10
C GLY A 30 3.64 -0.97 -11.52
N GLU A 31 4.82 -1.46 -11.86
CA GLU A 31 6.09 -0.94 -11.36
C GLU A 31 6.38 0.54 -11.70
N PRO A 32 6.02 1.08 -12.89
CA PRO A 32 6.28 2.49 -13.19
C PRO A 32 5.61 3.44 -12.18
N GLU A 33 4.33 3.20 -11.84
CA GLU A 33 3.62 3.99 -10.84
C GLU A 33 4.17 3.77 -9.44
N LEU A 34 4.57 2.54 -9.11
CA LEU A 34 5.23 2.25 -7.85
C LEU A 34 6.52 3.06 -7.69
N ARG A 35 7.36 3.15 -8.73
CA ARG A 35 8.60 3.95 -8.69
C ARG A 35 8.32 5.44 -8.41
N LEU A 36 7.29 5.99 -9.06
CA LEU A 36 6.86 7.38 -8.83
C LEU A 36 6.36 7.58 -7.38
N LEU A 37 5.55 6.65 -6.88
CA LEU A 37 5.04 6.70 -5.51
C LEU A 37 6.19 6.59 -4.48
N LEU A 38 7.14 5.69 -4.70
CA LEU A 38 8.32 5.54 -3.84
C LEU A 38 9.17 6.81 -3.80
N GLY A 39 9.38 7.48 -4.94
CA GLY A 39 10.07 8.77 -5.01
C GLY A 39 9.34 9.85 -4.19
N LEU A 40 8.03 10.01 -4.42
CA LEU A 40 7.20 10.96 -3.67
C LEU A 40 7.26 10.72 -2.16
N LEU A 41 7.16 9.47 -1.72
CA LEU A 41 7.18 9.12 -0.30
C LEU A 41 8.57 9.28 0.32
N ALA A 42 9.65 9.01 -0.44
CA ALA A 42 11.01 9.23 0.04
C ALA A 42 11.28 10.72 0.27
N GLU A 43 10.81 11.59 -0.62
CA GLU A 43 10.86 13.05 -0.44
C GLU A 43 10.01 13.51 0.76
N ALA A 44 8.80 12.96 0.91
CA ALA A 44 7.88 13.33 1.97
C ALA A 44 8.31 12.83 3.37
N ALA A 45 8.98 11.68 3.45
CA ALA A 45 9.37 11.06 4.72
C ALA A 45 10.55 11.78 5.43
N ALA A 46 11.29 12.65 4.73
CA ALA A 46 12.30 13.60 5.23
C ALA A 46 13.08 13.20 6.52
N GLY A 47 13.49 11.93 6.64
CA GLY A 47 14.12 11.40 7.84
C GLY A 47 14.52 9.93 7.73
N PRO A 48 15.41 9.44 8.62
CA PRO A 48 15.96 8.08 8.58
C PRO A 48 14.99 7.00 9.09
N ALA A 49 13.79 7.37 9.54
CA ALA A 49 12.87 6.46 10.18
C ALA A 49 12.05 5.67 9.14
N PRO A 50 11.92 4.33 9.33
CA PRO A 50 11.00 3.55 8.51
C PRO A 50 9.58 4.11 8.65
N SER A 51 8.94 4.33 7.51
CA SER A 51 7.63 4.99 7.44
C SER A 51 6.64 4.09 6.73
N LEU A 52 5.43 3.97 7.30
CA LEU A 52 4.33 3.22 6.72
C LEU A 52 3.28 4.22 6.20
N PHE A 53 2.93 4.11 4.92
CA PHE A 53 1.93 4.96 4.29
C PHE A 53 0.73 4.14 3.86
N TRP A 54 -0.46 4.52 4.31
CA TRP A 54 -1.69 3.86 3.86
C TRP A 54 -1.89 4.05 2.36
N VAL A 55 -2.20 2.94 1.69
CA VAL A 55 -2.62 2.88 0.29
C VAL A 55 -3.98 2.17 0.24
N GLY A 56 -4.62 2.10 -0.91
CA GLY A 56 -5.93 1.48 -1.06
C GLY A 56 -5.91 -0.04 -0.91
N LEU A 57 -4.92 -0.64 -0.27
CA LEU A 57 -4.80 -2.10 -0.21
C LEU A 57 -5.58 -2.66 0.98
N LYS A 58 -6.65 -3.41 0.72
CA LYS A 58 -7.54 -3.98 1.74
C LYS A 58 -7.93 -5.42 1.41
N ARG A 59 -8.03 -6.26 2.44
CA ARG A 59 -8.65 -7.58 2.40
C ARG A 59 -9.85 -7.56 3.34
N ASN A 60 -11.04 -7.78 2.80
CA ASN A 60 -12.26 -7.80 3.60
C ASN A 60 -12.37 -9.10 4.39
N ALA A 61 -13.14 -9.09 5.48
CA ALA A 61 -13.63 -10.31 6.10
C ALA A 61 -14.27 -11.21 5.03
N SER A 62 -14.11 -12.53 5.18
CA SER A 62 -14.38 -13.61 4.22
C SER A 62 -13.37 -13.79 3.07
N ALA A 63 -12.51 -12.80 2.78
CA ALA A 63 -11.40 -13.00 1.86
C ALA A 63 -10.19 -13.61 2.60
N CYS A 64 -9.90 -14.88 2.33
CA CYS A 64 -8.79 -15.59 2.95
C CYS A 64 -7.43 -15.08 2.46
N THR A 65 -6.42 -15.16 3.33
CA THR A 65 -5.02 -15.10 2.89
C THR A 65 -4.75 -16.20 1.88
N ASP A 66 -4.27 -15.84 0.70
CA ASP A 66 -3.93 -16.79 -0.37
C ASP A 66 -2.49 -16.59 -0.84
N GLU A 67 -1.61 -17.52 -0.45
CA GLU A 67 -0.18 -17.46 -0.76
C GLU A 67 0.13 -17.60 -2.25
N GLY A 68 -0.81 -18.16 -3.03
CA GLY A 68 -0.70 -18.27 -4.49
C GLY A 68 -0.91 -16.94 -5.22
N HIS A 69 -1.49 -15.93 -4.57
CA HIS A 69 -1.76 -14.63 -5.17
C HIS A 69 -0.71 -13.57 -4.76
N PRO A 70 -0.30 -12.66 -5.67
CA PRO A 70 0.74 -11.66 -5.39
C PRO A 70 0.47 -10.80 -4.13
N LEU A 71 -0.78 -10.39 -3.93
CA LEU A 71 -1.18 -9.57 -2.77
C LEU A 71 -1.86 -10.36 -1.66
N ARG A 72 -1.72 -11.69 -1.61
CA ARG A 72 -2.21 -12.50 -0.48
C ARG A 72 -3.70 -12.34 -0.15
N GLY A 73 -4.51 -12.19 -1.18
CA GLY A 73 -5.95 -11.95 -1.08
C GLY A 73 -6.34 -10.49 -0.80
N PHE A 74 -5.38 -9.56 -0.65
CA PHE A 74 -5.67 -8.13 -0.63
C PHE A 74 -5.98 -7.62 -2.04
N SER A 75 -6.79 -6.56 -2.10
CA SER A 75 -7.24 -5.93 -3.34
C SER A 75 -7.25 -4.40 -3.19
N TRP A 76 -7.23 -3.70 -4.31
CA TRP A 76 -7.32 -2.23 -4.32
C TRP A 76 -8.76 -1.77 -4.06
N GLU A 77 -8.96 -1.06 -2.96
CA GLU A 77 -10.18 -0.35 -2.61
C GLU A 77 -10.26 1.00 -3.32
N GLY A 78 -11.47 1.40 -3.71
CA GLY A 78 -11.76 2.78 -4.11
C GLY A 78 -11.33 3.15 -5.53
N GLY A 79 -10.78 2.23 -6.32
CA GLY A 79 -10.42 2.51 -7.70
C GLY A 79 -11.59 2.53 -8.70
N GLY A 80 -12.85 2.60 -8.23
CA GLY A 80 -14.07 2.73 -9.04
C GLY A 80 -13.95 2.21 -10.48
N GLY A 81 -14.10 0.91 -10.71
CA GLY A 81 -14.00 0.29 -12.05
C GLY A 81 -12.64 0.38 -12.77
N ALA A 82 -11.77 1.32 -12.38
CA ALA A 82 -10.45 1.59 -12.97
C ALA A 82 -9.29 0.92 -12.20
N ALA A 83 -9.50 0.49 -10.95
CA ALA A 83 -8.53 -0.36 -10.26
C ALA A 83 -8.32 -1.67 -11.04
N PRO A 84 -7.07 -2.10 -11.23
CA PRO A 84 -6.79 -3.32 -11.96
C PRO A 84 -7.33 -4.52 -11.18
N ARG A 85 -8.00 -5.43 -11.90
CA ARG A 85 -8.48 -6.71 -11.35
C ARG A 85 -7.33 -7.66 -11.03
N GLU A 86 -6.27 -7.59 -11.83
CA GLU A 86 -5.06 -8.40 -11.68
C GLU A 86 -3.88 -7.52 -11.32
N VAL A 87 -3.13 -7.93 -10.29
CA VAL A 87 -1.96 -7.20 -9.83
C VAL A 87 -0.71 -7.93 -10.33
N PRO A 88 0.21 -7.22 -11.01
CA PRO A 88 1.47 -7.83 -11.45
C PRO A 88 2.23 -8.50 -10.31
N VAL A 89 2.84 -9.66 -10.58
CA VAL A 89 3.66 -10.41 -9.59
C VAL A 89 4.77 -9.55 -8.99
N ALA A 90 5.33 -8.61 -9.76
CA ALA A 90 6.35 -7.67 -9.30
C ALA A 90 5.88 -6.76 -8.15
N LEU A 91 4.57 -6.52 -8.03
CA LEU A 91 4.01 -5.81 -6.89
C LEU A 91 3.77 -6.73 -5.69
N GLY A 92 3.92 -8.05 -5.78
CA GLY A 92 3.66 -9.01 -4.69
C GLY A 92 4.72 -9.07 -3.58
N ARG A 93 5.37 -7.95 -3.26
CA ARG A 93 6.47 -7.87 -2.28
C ARG A 93 5.97 -7.42 -0.91
N TRP A 94 5.98 -8.32 0.07
CA TRP A 94 5.65 -8.01 1.46
C TRP A 94 6.91 -7.73 2.28
N ALA A 95 6.90 -6.66 3.06
CA ALA A 95 7.95 -6.38 4.04
C ALA A 95 7.88 -7.36 5.22
N LYS A 96 6.66 -7.80 5.54
CA LYS A 96 6.36 -8.90 6.46
C LYS A 96 5.10 -9.60 5.94
N GLU A 97 5.12 -10.93 5.90
CA GLU A 97 3.98 -11.73 5.46
C GLU A 97 2.72 -11.39 6.30
N PRO A 98 1.55 -11.16 5.67
CA PRO A 98 0.34 -10.77 6.37
C PRO A 98 -0.20 -11.92 7.23
N VAL A 99 -1.07 -11.59 8.18
CA VAL A 99 -1.65 -12.62 9.05
C VAL A 99 -2.52 -13.56 8.21
N ARG A 100 -2.32 -14.87 8.39
CA ARG A 100 -3.18 -15.92 7.80
C ARG A 100 -4.56 -15.90 8.48
N SER A 101 -5.51 -15.16 7.91
CA SER A 101 -6.85 -14.98 8.48
C SER A 101 -7.86 -14.61 7.39
N CYS A 102 -9.13 -14.95 7.64
CA CYS A 102 -10.29 -14.57 6.83
C CYS A 102 -11.44 -13.97 7.65
N LEU A 103 -11.23 -13.76 8.95
CA LEU A 103 -12.31 -13.44 9.88
C LEU A 103 -12.51 -11.94 10.09
N THR A 104 -11.52 -11.13 9.75
CA THR A 104 -11.51 -9.68 9.99
C THR A 104 -11.00 -8.96 8.77
N ASP A 105 -11.50 -7.74 8.56
CA ASP A 105 -10.89 -6.79 7.63
C ASP A 105 -9.41 -6.57 8.00
N ARG A 106 -8.56 -6.52 6.97
CA ARG A 106 -7.14 -6.18 7.07
C ARG A 106 -6.81 -5.11 6.04
N CYS A 107 -6.02 -4.14 6.46
CA CYS A 107 -5.57 -3.05 5.62
C CYS A 107 -4.05 -3.10 5.54
N ALA A 108 -3.48 -2.68 4.42
CA ALA A 108 -2.04 -2.68 4.24
C ALA A 108 -1.55 -1.32 3.74
N GLY A 109 -0.35 -0.95 4.19
CA GLY A 109 0.38 0.22 3.74
C GLY A 109 1.65 -0.15 2.99
N LEU A 110 2.19 0.85 2.28
CA LEU A 110 3.52 0.78 1.69
C LEU A 110 4.55 1.15 2.77
N HIS A 111 5.36 0.18 3.16
CA HIS A 111 6.45 0.38 4.11
C HIS A 111 7.72 0.77 3.35
N LEU A 112 8.26 1.95 3.66
CA LEU A 112 9.61 2.34 3.28
C LEU A 112 10.58 1.88 4.37
N ALA A 113 11.45 0.93 4.03
CA ALA A 113 12.58 0.56 4.87
C ALA A 113 13.73 1.56 4.69
N ALA A 114 14.57 1.67 5.72
CA ALA A 114 15.83 2.40 5.62
C ALA A 114 16.64 1.88 4.43
N ALA A 115 17.24 2.78 3.65
CA ALA A 115 18.09 2.40 2.54
C ALA A 115 19.24 1.52 3.04
N ALA A 116 19.39 0.33 2.45
CA ALA A 116 20.58 -0.48 2.70
C ALA A 116 21.80 0.23 2.10
N PRO A 117 23.00 0.11 2.70
CA PRO A 117 24.20 0.69 2.10
C PRO A 117 24.42 0.08 0.70
N GLY A 118 24.32 0.91 -0.34
CA GLY A 118 24.53 0.51 -1.74
C GLY A 118 23.28 0.14 -2.55
N GLY A 119 22.06 0.31 -2.02
CA GLY A 119 20.82 0.01 -2.73
C GLY A 119 19.72 1.06 -2.52
N GLY A 120 18.79 1.15 -3.48
CA GLY A 120 17.59 2.00 -3.35
C GLY A 120 16.75 1.67 -2.12
N PRO A 121 15.78 2.53 -1.74
CA PRO A 121 14.97 2.32 -0.55
C PRO A 121 14.30 0.93 -0.60
N GLY A 122 14.55 0.13 0.44
CA GLY A 122 13.84 -1.13 0.60
C GLY A 122 12.36 -0.83 0.75
N TRP A 123 11.49 -1.58 0.09
CA TRP A 123 10.04 -1.38 0.20
C TRP A 123 9.32 -2.71 0.31
N GLY A 124 8.11 -2.67 0.84
CA GLY A 124 7.19 -3.81 0.80
C GLY A 124 5.85 -3.45 1.43
N TRP A 125 4.85 -4.29 1.19
CA TRP A 125 3.56 -4.15 1.88
C TRP A 125 3.67 -4.58 3.34
N LYS A 126 2.90 -3.91 4.19
CA LYS A 126 2.79 -4.25 5.61
C LYS A 126 1.35 -4.04 6.07
N GLU A 127 0.81 -5.08 6.70
CA GLU A 127 -0.47 -5.05 7.44
C GLU A 127 -0.33 -4.24 8.74
#